data_AF-A0A930YG38-F1
#
_entry.id   AF-A0A930YG38-F1
#
_cell.length_a   1.000
_cell.length_b   1.000
_cell.length_c   1.000
_cell.angle_alpha   90.00
_cell.angle_beta   90.00
_cell.angle_gamma   90.00
#
_symmetry.space_group_name_H-M   'P 1'
#
loop_
_entity.id
_entity.type
_entity.pdbx_description
1 polymer ?
#
loop_
_entity_poly.entity_id
_entity_poly.type
_entity_poly.pdbx_seq_one_letter_code
_entity_poly.pdbx_strand_id
1 'polypeptide(L)' 'MDLRRTAATVAASVANAMTHTGVSIDTLSQGTDIPSPVLRDRLDNQSDFTWSELWSVGAFFGIRPDALMAGTA' A
#
# COMPACT_ATOMS: atom_id res chain seq x y z
N MET A 1 -2.34 16.46 11.87
CA MET A 1 -2.00 15.03 11.74
C MET A 1 -0.69 14.95 11.00
N ASP A 2 0.34 14.33 11.60
CA ASP A 2 1.65 14.12 10.97
C ASP A 2 1.54 13.24 9.73
N LEU A 3 1.79 13.81 8.55
CA LEU A 3 1.78 13.09 7.26
C LEU A 3 2.65 11.83 7.28
N ARG A 4 3.82 11.91 7.91
CA ARG A 4 4.72 10.74 8.10
C ARG A 4 4.08 9.59 8.86
N ARG A 5 3.23 9.89 9.85
CA ARG A 5 2.54 8.86 10.62
C ARG A 5 1.48 8.15 9.75
N THR A 6 0.80 8.89 8.88
CA THR A 6 -0.15 8.33 7.93
C THR A 6 0.54 7.43 6.90
N ALA A 7 1.67 7.89 6.34
CA ALA A 7 2.45 7.12 5.37
C ALA A 7 2.96 5.79 5.94
N ALA A 8 3.48 5.82 7.18
CA ALA A 8 3.91 4.61 7.89
C ALA A 8 2.75 3.61 8.12
N THR A 9 1.57 4.11 8.53
CA THR A 9 0.38 3.28 8.72
C THR A 9 -0.09 2.63 7.42
N VAL A 10 -0.09 3.39 6.32
CA VAL A 10 -0.43 2.87 5.00
C VAL A 10 0.57 1.81 4.56
N ALA A 11 1.87 2.09 4.65
CA ALA A 11 2.92 1.14 4.26
C ALA A 11 2.80 -0.18 5.05
N ALA A 12 2.58 -0.09 6.37
CA ALA A 12 2.36 -1.26 7.22
C ALA A 12 1.10 -2.05 6.83
N SER A 13 0.01 -1.36 6.52
CA SER A 13 -1.25 -1.97 6.07
C SER A 13 -1.09 -2.73 4.76
N VAL A 14 -0.40 -2.13 3.78
CA VAL A 14 -0.12 -2.77 2.48
C VAL A 14 0.81 -3.97 2.67
N ALA A 15 1.86 -3.84 3.49
CA ALA A 15 2.76 -4.95 3.80
C ALA A 15 2.04 -6.12 4.51
N ASN A 16 1.10 -5.81 5.41
CA ASN A 16 0.27 -6.80 6.09
C ASN A 16 -0.64 -7.53 5.10
N ALA A 17 -1.34 -6.79 4.23
CA ALA A 17 -2.20 -7.37 3.20
C ALA A 17 -1.42 -8.29 2.25
N MET A 18 -0.21 -7.87 1.84
CA MET A 18 0.70 -8.72 1.03
C MET A 18 1.10 -9.99 1.76
N THR A 19 1.46 -9.90 3.04
CA THR A 19 1.83 -11.04 3.86
C THR A 19 0.68 -12.02 4.03
N HIS A 20 -0.54 -11.53 4.26
CA HIS A 20 -1.73 -12.35 4.47
C HIS A 20 -2.19 -13.06 3.18
N THR A 21 -2.07 -12.39 2.04
CA THR A 21 -2.48 -12.92 0.73
C THR A 21 -1.38 -13.70 0.01
N GLY A 22 -0.13 -13.61 0.48
CA GLY A 22 1.04 -14.21 -0.20
C GLY A 22 1.42 -13.50 -1.49
N VAL A 23 0.94 -12.27 -1.70
CA VAL A 23 1.21 -11.46 -2.90
C VAL A 23 2.60 -10.84 -2.83
N SER A 24 3.39 -11.02 -3.89
CA SER A 24 4.70 -10.37 -4.03
C SER A 24 4.58 -8.93 -4.54
N ILE A 25 5.63 -8.12 -4.35
CA ILE A 25 5.69 -6.75 -4.90
C ILE A 25 5.50 -6.76 -6.42
N ASP A 26 6.07 -7.74 -7.12
CA ASP A 26 5.95 -7.83 -8.58
C ASP A 26 4.53 -8.14 -9.03
N THR A 27 3.81 -9.01 -8.31
CA THR A 27 2.39 -9.27 -8.59
C THR A 27 1.54 -8.03 -8.30
N LEU A 28 1.79 -7.33 -7.19
CA LEU A 28 1.12 -6.08 -6.88
C LEU A 28 1.40 -5.01 -7.93
N SER A 29 2.65 -4.92 -8.40
CA SER A 29 3.04 -4.00 -9.46
C SER A 29 2.26 -4.23 -10.75
N GLN A 30 2.18 -5.49 -11.19
CA GLN A 30 1.40 -5.86 -12.37
C GLN A 30 -0.10 -5.58 -12.20
N GLY A 31 -0.64 -5.76 -10.99
CA GLY A 31 -2.07 -5.54 -10.72
C GLY A 31 -2.48 -4.09 -10.54
N THR A 32 -1.54 -3.20 -10.23
CA THR A 32 -1.82 -1.79 -9.90
C THR A 32 -1.25 -0.79 -10.90
N ASP A 33 -0.45 -1.26 -11.86
CA ASP A 33 0.35 -0.44 -12.80
C ASP A 33 1.36 0.49 -12.08
N ILE A 34 1.63 0.23 -10.80
CA ILE A 34 2.64 0.95 -10.02
C ILE A 34 3.96 0.18 -10.15
N PRO A 35 5.07 0.77 -10.63
CA PRO A 35 6.31 0.03 -10.81
C PRO A 35 6.83 -0.58 -9.49
N SER A 36 7.32 -1.83 -9.52
CA SER A 36 7.93 -2.51 -8.36
C SER A 36 8.95 -1.65 -7.60
N PRO A 37 9.84 -0.87 -8.24
CA PRO A 37 10.77 0.01 -7.53
C PRO A 37 10.07 1.13 -6.74
N VAL A 38 8.95 1.66 -7.26
CA VAL A 38 8.17 2.71 -6.60
C VAL A 38 7.40 2.12 -5.42
N LEU A 39 6.79 0.95 -5.57
CA LEU A 39 6.15 0.24 -4.46
C LEU A 39 7.14 -0.06 -3.35
N ARG A 40 8.34 -0.55 -3.70
CA ARG A 40 9.39 -0.86 -2.73
C ARG A 40 9.88 0.40 -2.01
N ASP A 41 10.12 1.50 -2.73
CA ASP A 41 10.48 2.78 -2.12
C ASP A 41 9.44 3.23 -1.09
N ARG A 42 8.15 3.13 -1.42
CA ARG A 42 7.08 3.57 -0.51
C ARG A 42 6.92 2.71 0.72
N LEU A 43 7.08 1.39 0.56
CA LEU A 43 7.01 0.46 1.67
C LEU A 43 8.24 0.60 2.58
N ASP A 44 9.43 0.71 2.02
CA ASP A 44 10.70 0.76 2.77
C ASP A 44 10.96 2.14 3.40
N ASN A 45 10.72 3.23 2.65
CA ASN A 45 10.97 4.60 3.11
C ASN A 45 9.74 5.25 3.76
N GLN A 46 8.61 4.54 3.84
CA GLN A 46 7.34 5.08 4.33
C GLN A 46 6.97 6.37 3.59
N SER A 47 7.22 6.39 2.28
CA SER A 47 6.88 7.50 1.40
C SER A 47 5.36 7.51 1.16
N ASP A 48 4.78 8.70 0.97
CA ASP A 48 3.34 8.86 0.78
C ASP A 48 2.82 8.09 -0.45
N PHE A 49 1.71 7.40 -0.27
CA PHE A 49 0.91 6.91 -1.39
C PHE A 49 -0.07 8.00 -1.84
N THR A 50 -0.19 8.22 -3.15
CA THR A 50 -1.28 9.07 -3.65
C THR A 50 -2.63 8.36 -3.46
N TRP A 51 -3.71 9.14 -3.43
CA TRP A 51 -5.06 8.60 -3.30
C TRP A 51 -5.42 7.60 -4.40
N SER A 52 -5.01 7.86 -5.64
CA SER A 52 -5.20 6.96 -6.78
C SER A 52 -4.50 5.63 -6.58
N GLU A 53 -3.29 5.63 -6.02
CA GLU A 53 -2.52 4.40 -5.79
C GLU A 53 -3.09 3.61 -4.61
N LEU A 54 -3.58 4.29 -3.58
CA LEU A 54 -4.35 3.65 -2.50
C LEU A 54 -5.61 2.98 -3.04
N TRP A 55 -6.28 3.60 -4.01
CA TRP A 55 -7.43 3.01 -4.69
C TRP A 55 -7.04 1.75 -5.47
N SER A 56 -5.97 1.79 -6.27
CA SER A 56 -5.50 0.62 -7.02
C SER A 56 -5.06 -0.52 -6.10
N VAL A 57 -4.25 -0.22 -5.08
CA VAL A 57 -3.76 -1.20 -4.10
C VAL A 57 -4.93 -1.77 -3.29
N GLY A 58 -5.83 -0.90 -2.83
CA GLY A 58 -7.03 -1.31 -2.12
C GLY A 58 -7.92 -2.22 -2.96
N ALA A 59 -8.22 -1.83 -4.19
CA ALA A 59 -9.01 -2.64 -5.12
C ALA A 59 -8.36 -4.01 -5.38
N PHE A 60 -7.03 -4.05 -5.51
CA PHE A 60 -6.28 -5.29 -5.71
C PHE A 60 -6.45 -6.26 -4.54
N PHE A 61 -6.42 -5.77 -3.29
CA PHE A 61 -6.60 -6.59 -2.09
C PHE A 61 -8.06 -6.73 -1.62
N GLY A 62 -9.01 -6.06 -2.26
CA GLY A 62 -10.40 -5.97 -1.77
C GLY A 62 -10.56 -5.12 -0.50
N ILE A 63 -9.65 -4.18 -0.26
CA ILE A 63 -9.57 -3.33 0.94
C ILE A 63 -9.92 -1.89 0.55
N ARG A 64 -10.70 -1.20 1.38
CA ARG A 64 -11.00 0.22 1.15
C ARG A 64 -9.78 1.09 1.46
N PRO A 65 -9.52 2.17 0.69
CA PRO A 65 -8.45 3.13 0.99
C PRO A 65 -8.51 3.68 2.42
N ASP A 66 -9.72 3.91 2.94
CA ASP A 66 -9.94 4.36 4.33
C ASP A 66 -9.38 3.36 5.36
N ALA A 67 -9.51 2.06 5.10
CA ALA A 67 -9.00 1.00 5.98
C ALA A 67 -7.47 0.91 5.93
N LEU A 68 -6.86 1.13 4.75
CA LEU A 68 -5.41 1.23 4.59
C LEU A 68 -4.83 2.43 5.36
N MET A 69 -5.50 3.59 5.30
CA MET A 69 -5.08 4.78 6.04
C MET A 69 -5.30 4.66 7.55
N ALA A 70 -6.33 3.90 7.96
CA ALA A 70 -6.64 3.67 9.36
C ALA A 70 -5.75 2.61 10.02
N GLY A 71 -5.02 1.80 9.25
CA GLY A 71 -4.20 0.72 9.81
C GLY A 71 -4.98 -0.55 10.14
N THR A 72 -6.13 -0.76 9.51
CA THR A 72 -7.07 -1.86 9.83
C THR A 72 -7.20 -2.87 8.70
N ALA A 73 -6.22 -2.89 7.80
CA ALA A 73 -6.15 -3.74 6.61
C ALA A 73 -5.50 -5.09 6.88
#